data_AF-A0A0B7K327-F1
#
_entry.id   AF-A0A0B7K327-F1
#
_cell.length_a   1.000
_cell.length_b   1.000
_cell.length_c   1.000
_cell.angle_alpha   90.00
_cell.angle_beta   90.00
_cell.angle_gamma   90.00
#
_symmetry.space_group_name_H-M   'P 1'
#
loop_
_entity.id
_entity.type
_entity.pdbx_description
1 polymer ?
#
loop_
_entity_poly.entity_id
_entity_poly.type
_entity_poly.pdbx_seq_one_letter_code
_entity_poly.pdbx_strand_id
1 'polypeptide(L)'
;MAAASASLRQKLFNLRPPALRSAFSTGSRCLKARRGFGARYIPEECKTFYFPDGRLWTTPENTQFLSRYGIEHDVALATVPAMDPEMRQVAQKFKATLSFSPRHIIDPFYAKWARWSEERPLWLICSVNGGPKRVVRLRAMRRVRHALYTALEEKGYDKYGNRKGRRIKGTLRIHLNQPLEAVSIPSHEFGPPLVKLLEKLTSQTQIRRTAPNASRKTSRPRAW
;
A
#
# COMPACT_ATOMS: atom_id res chain seq x y z
N MET A 1 8.38 -21.16 -35.86
CA MET A 1 9.14 -21.69 -34.70
C MET A 1 8.75 -20.90 -33.46
N ALA A 2 7.98 -21.53 -32.56
CA ALA A 2 7.40 -20.89 -31.38
C ALA A 2 8.42 -20.85 -30.23
N ALA A 3 8.84 -19.64 -29.82
CA ALA A 3 9.60 -19.45 -28.58
C ALA A 3 8.61 -19.39 -27.41
N ALA A 4 8.61 -20.45 -26.58
CA ALA A 4 7.79 -20.55 -25.39
C ALA A 4 8.11 -19.40 -24.42
N SER A 5 7.13 -18.57 -24.10
CA SER A 5 7.26 -17.50 -23.12
C SER A 5 7.33 -18.10 -21.72
N ALA A 6 8.52 -18.09 -21.12
CA ALA A 6 8.72 -18.46 -19.72
C ALA A 6 7.80 -17.61 -18.83
N SER A 7 7.02 -18.27 -17.96
CA SER A 7 6.05 -17.58 -17.10
C SER A 7 6.75 -16.63 -16.11
N LEU A 8 6.06 -15.54 -15.76
CA LEU A 8 6.49 -14.49 -14.82
C LEU A 8 7.00 -15.03 -13.46
N ARG A 9 6.57 -16.25 -13.09
CA ARG A 9 6.99 -16.98 -11.90
C ARG A 9 8.46 -17.46 -11.98
N GLN A 10 8.99 -17.75 -13.17
CA GLN A 10 10.39 -18.18 -13.32
C GLN A 10 11.38 -17.00 -13.25
N LYS A 11 10.96 -15.80 -13.67
CA LYS A 11 11.86 -14.63 -13.72
C LYS A 11 12.07 -13.95 -12.37
N LEU A 12 11.10 -14.03 -11.46
CA LEU A 12 11.20 -13.44 -10.11
C LEU A 12 11.79 -14.40 -9.06
N PHE A 13 11.72 -15.73 -9.29
CA PHE A 13 12.11 -16.74 -8.30
C PHE A 13 13.43 -17.48 -8.62
N ASN A 14 14.11 -17.16 -9.74
CA ASN A 14 15.41 -17.73 -10.08
C ASN A 14 16.63 -17.03 -9.42
N LEU A 15 16.40 -16.15 -8.45
CA LEU A 15 17.48 -15.67 -7.58
C LEU A 15 17.85 -16.83 -6.64
N ARG A 16 18.90 -17.59 -6.98
CA ARG A 16 19.59 -18.44 -6.00
C ARG A 16 20.08 -17.52 -4.88
N PRO A 17 19.65 -17.70 -3.62
CA PRO A 17 20.29 -16.99 -2.53
C PRO A 17 21.78 -17.41 -2.51
N PRO A 18 22.74 -16.47 -2.39
CA PRO A 18 24.11 -16.87 -2.11
C PRO A 18 24.12 -17.66 -0.79
N ALA A 19 24.87 -18.75 -0.77
CA ALA A 19 24.99 -19.63 0.38
C ALA A 19 25.26 -18.81 1.65
N LEU A 20 24.38 -18.94 2.65
CA LEU A 20 24.56 -18.37 3.98
C LEU A 20 25.83 -18.97 4.60
N ARG A 21 26.94 -18.23 4.55
CA ARG A 21 28.01 -18.43 5.51
C ARG A 21 27.51 -17.91 6.85
N SER A 22 27.14 -18.84 7.73
CA SER A 22 26.89 -18.55 9.13
C SER A 22 28.17 -17.99 9.75
N ALA A 23 28.14 -16.71 10.11
CA ALA A 23 29.06 -16.15 11.08
C ALA A 23 28.20 -15.51 12.16
N PHE A 24 27.98 -16.25 13.25
CA PHE A 24 27.63 -15.64 14.51
C PHE A 24 28.78 -14.69 14.87
N SER A 25 28.51 -13.39 14.95
CA SER A 25 29.30 -12.52 15.81
C SER A 25 28.39 -11.54 16.52
N THR A 26 28.41 -11.66 17.83
CA THR A 26 27.78 -10.82 18.82
C THR A 26 28.40 -9.43 18.71
N GLY A 27 27.60 -8.43 18.37
CA GLY A 27 28.10 -7.08 18.16
C GLY A 27 26.96 -6.09 18.00
N SER A 28 26.23 -5.84 19.09
CA SER A 28 25.28 -4.74 19.20
C SER A 28 25.99 -3.40 18.97
N ARG A 29 26.07 -2.97 17.71
CA ARG A 29 26.30 -1.56 17.36
C ARG A 29 24.98 -0.96 16.94
N CYS A 30 24.39 -0.24 17.88
CA CYS A 30 23.31 0.70 17.67
C CYS A 30 23.77 1.76 16.66
N LEU A 31 23.55 1.50 15.38
CA LEU A 31 23.61 2.53 14.35
C LEU A 31 22.40 3.43 14.59
N LYS A 32 22.66 4.61 15.18
CA LYS A 32 21.70 5.70 15.26
C LYS A 32 21.09 5.93 13.88
N ALA A 33 19.85 5.49 13.71
CA ALA A 33 19.09 5.72 12.49
C ALA A 33 19.05 7.23 12.22
N ARG A 34 19.59 7.65 11.06
CA ARG A 34 19.45 9.02 10.59
C ARG A 34 17.95 9.35 10.58
N ARG A 35 17.59 10.47 11.20
CA ARG A 35 16.25 11.06 11.12
C ARG A 35 15.93 11.32 9.65
N GLY A 36 15.16 10.43 9.02
CA GLY A 36 14.74 10.56 7.64
C GLY A 36 13.89 9.35 7.26
N PHE A 37 12.58 9.56 7.18
CA PHE A 37 11.53 8.56 6.92
C PHE A 37 11.36 7.55 8.07
N GLY A 38 10.19 7.57 8.72
CA GLY A 38 9.83 6.56 9.73
C GLY A 38 9.97 5.14 9.16
N ALA A 39 10.33 4.19 10.02
CA ALA A 39 10.51 2.79 9.62
C ALA A 39 9.30 2.29 8.83
N ARG A 40 9.54 1.86 7.59
CA ARG A 40 8.48 1.32 6.72
C ARG A 40 8.06 -0.04 7.28
N TYR A 41 6.76 -0.26 7.40
CA TYR A 41 6.27 -1.57 7.85
C TYR A 41 6.54 -2.62 6.77
N ILE A 42 7.37 -3.61 7.11
CA ILE A 42 7.67 -4.79 6.29
C ILE A 42 7.15 -6.01 7.07
N PRO A 43 6.22 -6.80 6.50
CA PRO A 43 5.83 -8.08 7.10
C PRO A 43 7.05 -8.96 7.39
N GLU A 44 7.05 -9.70 8.50
CA GLU A 44 8.20 -10.51 8.88
C GLU A 44 8.59 -11.52 7.81
N GLU A 45 7.61 -12.12 7.14
CA GLU A 45 7.84 -13.11 6.08
C GLU A 45 8.48 -12.49 4.83
N CYS A 46 8.48 -11.16 4.71
CA CYS A 46 8.98 -10.45 3.54
C CYS A 46 10.29 -9.71 3.80
N LYS A 47 10.83 -9.74 5.02
CA LYS A 47 12.07 -9.01 5.39
C LYS A 47 13.25 -9.30 4.46
N THR A 48 13.34 -10.52 3.90
CA THR A 48 14.40 -10.92 2.96
C THR A 48 14.33 -10.24 1.59
N PHE A 49 13.18 -9.69 1.22
CA PHE A 49 12.97 -9.01 -0.07
C PHE A 49 13.07 -7.50 0.03
N TYR A 50 13.36 -6.95 1.20
CA TYR A 50 13.45 -5.50 1.41
C TYR A 50 14.78 -5.15 2.08
N PHE A 51 15.33 -4.00 1.71
CA PHE A 51 16.40 -3.38 2.46
C PHE A 51 15.91 -2.99 3.87
N PRO A 52 16.81 -2.80 4.86
CA PRO A 52 16.44 -2.33 6.20
C PRO A 52 15.72 -0.95 6.21
N ASP A 53 15.91 -0.15 5.16
CA ASP A 53 15.19 1.11 4.95
C ASP A 53 13.77 0.93 4.37
N GLY A 54 13.39 -0.32 4.08
CA GLY A 54 12.10 -0.75 3.52
C GLY A 54 11.89 -0.45 2.05
N ARG A 55 12.97 -0.26 1.28
CA ARG A 55 12.90 -0.35 -0.19
C ARG A 55 12.90 -1.81 -0.61
N LEU A 56 12.10 -2.15 -1.63
CA LEU A 56 12.13 -3.49 -2.21
C LEU A 56 13.51 -3.74 -2.82
N TRP A 57 14.10 -4.89 -2.53
CA TRP A 57 15.32 -5.35 -3.18
C TRP A 57 14.95 -5.80 -4.60
N THR A 58 15.25 -4.95 -5.59
CA THR A 58 14.86 -5.15 -6.99
C THR A 58 15.91 -4.59 -7.95
N THR A 59 15.88 -5.01 -9.21
CA THR A 59 16.74 -4.46 -10.28
C THR A 59 16.14 -3.20 -10.92
N PRO A 60 16.94 -2.37 -11.61
CA PRO A 60 16.44 -1.21 -12.36
C PRO A 60 15.40 -1.59 -13.43
N GLU A 61 15.57 -2.72 -14.11
CA GLU A 61 14.66 -3.22 -15.15
C GLU A 61 13.29 -3.55 -14.55
N ASN A 62 13.26 -4.21 -13.40
CA ASN A 62 12.03 -4.49 -12.67
C ASN A 62 11.37 -3.18 -12.19
N THR A 63 12.16 -2.21 -11.74
CA THR A 63 11.63 -0.89 -11.33
C THR A 63 10.96 -0.17 -12.51
N GLN A 64 11.61 -0.17 -13.68
CA GLN A 64 11.04 0.40 -14.90
C GLN A 64 9.79 -0.33 -15.36
N PHE A 65 9.80 -1.67 -15.30
CA PHE A 65 8.63 -2.48 -15.61
C PHE A 65 7.43 -2.09 -14.73
N LEU A 66 7.62 -2.00 -13.41
CA LEU A 66 6.54 -1.62 -12.49
C LEU A 66 6.03 -0.21 -12.77
N SER A 67 6.94 0.74 -12.97
CA SER A 67 6.61 2.12 -13.31
C SER A 67 5.76 2.23 -14.59
N ARG A 68 6.07 1.42 -15.62
CA ARG A 68 5.31 1.36 -16.88
C ARG A 68 3.83 1.01 -16.66
N TYR A 69 3.52 0.17 -15.68
CA TYR A 69 2.14 -0.20 -15.32
C TYR A 69 1.54 0.71 -14.23
N GLY A 70 2.22 1.79 -13.84
CA GLY A 70 1.80 2.70 -12.78
C GLY A 70 1.83 2.06 -11.39
N ILE A 71 2.69 1.06 -11.22
CA ILE A 71 2.86 0.28 -10.00
C ILE A 71 4.13 0.74 -9.28
N GLU A 72 3.98 0.99 -7.99
CA GLU A 72 5.03 1.39 -7.07
C GLU A 72 5.43 0.22 -6.18
N HIS A 73 6.73 0.08 -5.91
CA HIS A 73 7.25 -0.89 -4.95
C HIS A 73 7.55 -0.25 -3.58
N ASP A 74 7.58 1.08 -3.52
CA ASP A 74 7.88 1.82 -2.30
C ASP A 74 6.61 2.10 -1.48
N VAL A 75 6.50 1.41 -0.34
CA VAL A 75 5.38 1.55 0.59
C VAL A 75 5.31 2.96 1.22
N ALA A 76 6.43 3.67 1.32
CA ALA A 76 6.47 5.02 1.88
C ALA A 76 5.79 6.07 0.98
N LEU A 77 5.45 5.72 -0.27
CA LEU A 77 4.64 6.58 -1.12
C LEU A 77 3.17 6.62 -0.71
N ALA A 78 2.72 5.73 0.18
CA ALA A 78 1.43 5.87 0.84
C ALA A 78 1.56 6.86 2.00
N THR A 79 0.82 7.97 1.91
CA THR A 79 0.81 9.01 2.95
C THR A 79 -0.43 8.88 3.82
N VAL A 80 -0.33 9.34 5.07
CA VAL A 80 -1.52 9.47 5.92
C VAL A 80 -2.39 10.59 5.33
N PRO A 81 -3.61 10.29 4.86
CA PRO A 81 -4.46 11.32 4.26
C PRO A 81 -4.95 12.30 5.32
N ALA A 82 -5.26 13.53 4.90
CA ALA A 82 -5.98 14.47 5.74
C ALA A 82 -7.39 13.92 6.02
N MET A 83 -7.64 13.52 7.27
CA MET A 83 -8.91 12.94 7.71
C MET A 83 -9.82 14.00 8.32
N ASP A 84 -11.08 13.95 7.94
CA ASP A 84 -12.17 14.69 8.60
C ASP A 84 -12.38 14.17 10.04
N PRO A 85 -12.98 14.96 10.95
CA PRO A 85 -13.12 14.58 12.36
C PRO A 85 -13.79 13.22 12.58
N GLU A 86 -14.85 12.94 11.81
CA GLU A 86 -15.59 11.68 11.80
C GLU A 86 -14.67 10.47 11.53
N MET A 87 -13.91 10.51 10.43
CA MET A 87 -12.97 9.43 10.09
C MET A 87 -11.83 9.32 11.10
N ARG A 88 -11.37 10.45 11.67
CA ARG A 88 -10.33 10.43 12.72
C ARG A 88 -10.83 9.72 13.97
N GLN A 89 -12.04 10.00 14.43
CA GLN A 89 -12.65 9.33 15.57
C GLN A 89 -12.81 7.83 15.32
N VAL A 90 -13.30 7.45 14.14
CA VAL A 90 -13.45 6.04 13.76
C VAL A 90 -12.09 5.34 13.67
N ALA A 91 -11.07 5.95 13.05
CA ALA A 91 -9.73 5.38 13.00
C ALA A 91 -9.14 5.19 14.40
N GLN A 92 -9.35 6.15 15.31
CA GLN A 92 -8.93 6.04 16.71
C GLN A 92 -9.69 4.94 17.46
N LYS A 93 -11.02 4.85 17.28
CA LYS A 93 -11.87 3.82 17.88
C LYS A 93 -11.38 2.42 17.48
N PHE A 94 -11.12 2.19 16.19
CA PHE A 94 -10.62 0.92 15.67
C PHE A 94 -9.11 0.72 15.83
N LYS A 95 -8.39 1.69 16.42
CA LYS A 95 -6.93 1.68 16.59
C LYS A 95 -6.22 1.42 15.26
N ALA A 96 -6.76 2.01 14.20
CA ALA A 96 -6.33 1.82 12.83
C ALA A 96 -5.51 3.02 12.34
N THR A 97 -4.39 2.73 11.70
CA THR A 97 -3.61 3.71 10.93
C THR A 97 -3.97 3.56 9.46
N LEU A 98 -4.33 4.67 8.82
CA LEU A 98 -4.67 4.72 7.41
C LEU A 98 -3.56 5.38 6.61
N SER A 99 -3.21 4.80 5.47
CA SER A 99 -2.43 5.48 4.45
C SER A 99 -2.97 5.20 3.06
N PHE A 100 -2.85 6.19 2.19
CA PHE A 100 -3.36 6.12 0.83
C PHE A 100 -2.29 6.56 -0.16
N SER A 101 -2.26 5.88 -1.30
CA SER A 101 -1.51 6.34 -2.47
C SER A 101 -2.42 6.34 -3.69
N PRO A 102 -2.38 7.37 -4.55
CA PRO A 102 -3.11 7.36 -5.82
C PRO A 102 -2.52 6.37 -6.84
N ARG A 103 -1.34 5.80 -6.55
CA ARG A 103 -0.70 4.75 -7.34
C ARG A 103 -0.94 3.38 -6.71
N HIS A 104 -0.79 2.34 -7.53
CA HIS A 104 -0.87 0.96 -7.07
C HIS A 104 0.44 0.59 -6.38
N ILE A 105 0.42 0.22 -5.11
CA ILE A 105 1.62 -0.18 -4.36
C ILE A 105 1.61 -1.70 -4.27
N ILE A 106 2.71 -2.33 -4.68
CA ILE A 106 2.90 -3.77 -4.59
C ILE A 106 2.79 -4.21 -3.14
N ASP A 107 1.98 -5.24 -2.96
CA ASP A 107 2.05 -6.09 -1.81
C ASP A 107 2.77 -7.39 -2.22
N PRO A 108 3.78 -7.84 -1.45
CA PRO A 108 4.57 -9.03 -1.76
C PRO A 108 3.74 -10.32 -1.84
N PHE A 109 2.50 -10.33 -1.34
CA PHE A 109 1.61 -11.50 -1.40
C PHE A 109 0.79 -11.61 -2.70
N TYR A 110 0.86 -10.64 -3.60
CA TYR A 110 0.17 -10.70 -4.90
C TYR A 110 1.16 -11.00 -6.03
N ALA A 111 0.78 -11.77 -7.05
CA ALA A 111 1.68 -12.17 -8.14
C ALA A 111 1.19 -11.76 -9.54
N LYS A 112 0.00 -11.14 -9.64
CA LYS A 112 -0.66 -10.79 -10.93
C LYS A 112 -0.91 -9.28 -11.05
N TRP A 113 0.12 -8.46 -10.78
CA TRP A 113 -0.05 -7.02 -10.59
C TRP A 113 -0.48 -6.25 -11.85
N ALA A 114 0.09 -6.57 -13.02
CA ALA A 114 -0.19 -5.82 -14.26
C ALA A 114 -1.65 -5.94 -14.73
N ARG A 115 -2.21 -7.15 -14.68
CA ARG A 115 -3.64 -7.35 -15.02
C ARG A 115 -4.56 -6.70 -13.98
N TRP A 116 -4.16 -6.75 -12.70
CA TRP A 116 -4.99 -6.20 -11.62
C TRP A 116 -4.95 -4.67 -11.55
N SER A 117 -3.90 -4.00 -12.03
CA SER A 117 -3.86 -2.54 -12.04
C SER A 117 -4.88 -1.94 -13.01
N GLU A 118 -5.29 -2.70 -14.03
CA GLU A 118 -6.33 -2.33 -14.99
C GLU A 118 -7.73 -2.73 -14.52
N GLU A 119 -7.92 -3.99 -14.11
CA GLU A 119 -9.23 -4.51 -13.71
C GLU A 119 -9.69 -4.01 -12.32
N ARG A 120 -8.75 -3.69 -11.43
CA ARG A 120 -9.01 -3.38 -10.02
C ARG A 120 -8.40 -2.04 -9.64
N PRO A 121 -9.11 -0.91 -9.85
CA PRO A 121 -8.52 0.40 -9.63
C PRO A 121 -8.23 0.69 -8.16
N LEU A 122 -9.00 0.12 -7.22
CA LEU A 122 -8.72 0.22 -5.78
C LEU A 122 -8.06 -1.07 -5.27
N TRP A 123 -6.85 -0.93 -4.74
CA TRP A 123 -6.15 -2.00 -4.02
C TRP A 123 -6.31 -1.78 -2.53
N LEU A 124 -6.73 -2.83 -1.83
CA LEU A 124 -6.91 -2.81 -0.38
C LEU A 124 -5.88 -3.73 0.28
N ILE A 125 -4.97 -3.11 1.01
CA ILE A 125 -3.99 -3.81 1.83
C ILE A 125 -4.40 -3.61 3.28
N CYS A 126 -4.68 -4.70 3.99
CA CYS A 126 -4.96 -4.64 5.41
C CYS A 126 -3.94 -5.51 6.14
N SER A 127 -3.22 -4.91 7.09
CA SER A 127 -2.24 -5.57 7.93
C SER A 127 -2.56 -5.33 9.40
N VAL A 128 -2.00 -6.18 10.26
CA VAL A 128 -2.28 -6.17 11.70
C VAL A 128 -0.97 -6.37 12.44
N ASN A 129 -0.75 -5.59 13.50
CA ASN A 129 0.41 -5.79 14.37
C ASN A 129 0.26 -7.01 15.28
N GLY A 130 1.40 -7.57 15.70
CA GLY A 130 1.49 -8.80 16.49
C GLY A 130 0.79 -8.74 17.86
N GLY A 131 0.74 -9.89 18.55
CA GLY A 131 0.17 -10.03 19.90
C GLY A 131 -0.92 -11.10 20.00
N PRO A 132 -2.03 -11.01 19.23
CA PRO A 132 -3.11 -11.98 19.32
C PRO A 132 -3.03 -13.11 18.28
N LYS A 133 -3.73 -14.23 18.57
CA LYS A 133 -3.78 -15.44 17.73
C LYS A 133 -4.18 -15.10 16.29
N ARG A 134 -3.67 -15.88 15.31
CA ARG A 134 -3.96 -15.72 13.87
C ARG A 134 -5.45 -15.56 13.56
N VAL A 135 -6.31 -16.31 14.25
CA VAL A 135 -7.77 -16.23 14.08
C VAL A 135 -8.34 -14.83 14.37
N VAL A 136 -7.84 -14.16 15.42
CA VAL A 136 -8.26 -12.80 15.80
C VAL A 136 -7.83 -11.81 14.73
N ARG A 137 -6.57 -11.90 14.28
CA ARG A 137 -6.03 -11.04 13.22
C ARG A 137 -6.85 -11.16 11.93
N LEU A 138 -7.14 -12.40 11.50
CA LEU A 138 -7.96 -12.66 10.32
C LEU A 138 -9.40 -12.15 10.49
N ARG A 139 -10.00 -12.33 11.67
CA ARG A 139 -11.35 -11.83 11.96
C ARG A 139 -11.41 -10.31 11.91
N ALA A 140 -10.45 -9.62 12.52
CA ALA A 140 -10.34 -8.16 12.50
C ALA A 140 -10.22 -7.63 11.06
N MET A 141 -9.29 -8.18 10.27
CA MET A 141 -9.12 -7.79 8.86
C MET A 141 -10.39 -8.03 8.05
N ARG A 142 -11.03 -9.20 8.19
CA ARG A 142 -12.25 -9.54 7.45
C ARG A 142 -13.39 -8.59 7.77
N ARG A 143 -13.60 -8.24 9.05
CA ARG A 143 -14.63 -7.29 9.49
C ARG A 143 -14.43 -5.91 8.87
N VAL A 144 -13.21 -5.39 8.92
CA VAL A 144 -12.88 -4.07 8.35
C VAL A 144 -13.02 -4.06 6.83
N ARG A 145 -12.54 -5.10 6.14
CA ARG A 145 -12.71 -5.23 4.69
C ARG A 145 -14.18 -5.34 4.29
N HIS A 146 -14.94 -6.17 5.01
CA HIS A 146 -16.36 -6.34 4.76
C HIS A 146 -17.12 -5.03 4.91
N ALA A 147 -16.90 -4.29 6.00
CA ALA A 147 -17.51 -2.98 6.20
C ALA A 147 -17.20 -1.98 5.09
N LEU A 148 -15.95 -1.94 4.62
CA LEU A 148 -15.58 -1.11 3.48
C LEU A 148 -16.31 -1.55 2.20
N TYR A 149 -16.36 -2.86 1.92
CA TYR A 149 -17.05 -3.37 0.73
C TYR A 149 -18.56 -3.09 0.75
N THR A 150 -19.20 -3.28 1.90
CA THR A 150 -20.62 -2.93 2.08
C THR A 150 -20.85 -1.44 1.85
N ALA A 151 -20.03 -0.57 2.45
CA ALA A 151 -20.16 0.87 2.24
C ALA A 151 -19.84 1.32 0.80
N LEU A 152 -18.94 0.62 0.09
CA LEU A 152 -18.70 0.85 -1.33
C LEU A 152 -19.94 0.49 -2.16
N GLU A 153 -20.52 -0.68 -1.90
CA GLU A 153 -21.71 -1.17 -2.57
C GLU A 153 -22.92 -0.26 -2.36
N GLU A 154 -23.14 0.22 -1.13
CA GLU A 154 -24.17 1.22 -0.80
C GLU A 154 -23.99 2.54 -1.59
N LYS A 155 -22.76 2.88 -1.94
CA LYS A 155 -22.43 4.04 -2.78
C LYS A 155 -22.42 3.73 -4.28
N GLY A 156 -22.78 2.51 -4.68
CA GLY A 156 -22.84 2.04 -6.06
C GLY A 156 -21.47 1.70 -6.66
N TYR A 157 -20.44 1.51 -5.83
CA TYR A 157 -19.14 1.00 -6.24
C TYR A 157 -19.08 -0.52 -6.12
N ASP A 158 -18.34 -1.17 -7.02
CA ASP A 158 -17.90 -2.55 -6.78
C ASP A 158 -16.81 -2.61 -5.69
N LYS A 159 -16.47 -3.82 -5.24
CA LYS A 159 -15.39 -4.06 -4.26
C LYS A 159 -14.00 -3.60 -4.71
N TYR A 160 -13.83 -3.23 -5.98
CA TYR A 160 -12.60 -2.75 -6.57
C TYR A 160 -12.63 -1.24 -6.85
N GLY A 161 -13.67 -0.53 -6.42
CA GLY A 161 -13.78 0.92 -6.56
C GLY A 161 -14.27 1.40 -7.92
N ASN A 162 -14.92 0.57 -8.73
CA ASN A 162 -15.58 0.98 -9.98
C ASN A 162 -17.05 1.35 -9.76
N ARG A 163 -17.49 2.47 -10.34
CA ARG A 163 -18.89 2.90 -10.45
C ARG A 163 -19.13 3.49 -11.85
N LYS A 164 -20.37 3.49 -12.35
CA LYS A 164 -20.69 4.15 -13.63
C LYS A 164 -20.22 5.61 -13.61
N GLY A 165 -19.27 5.95 -14.49
CA GLY A 165 -18.71 7.30 -14.62
C GLY A 165 -17.73 7.75 -13.53
N ARG A 166 -17.44 6.93 -12.50
CA ARG A 166 -16.48 7.27 -11.44
C ARG A 166 -15.66 6.05 -11.02
N ARG A 167 -14.37 6.24 -10.77
CA ARG A 167 -13.50 5.18 -10.25
C ARG A 167 -12.63 5.70 -9.12
N ILE A 168 -12.51 4.93 -8.05
CA ILE A 168 -11.54 5.16 -6.97
C ILE A 168 -10.27 4.41 -7.38
N LYS A 169 -9.22 5.15 -7.75
CA LYS A 169 -7.94 4.56 -8.17
C LYS A 169 -6.86 4.80 -7.12
N GLY A 170 -6.17 3.73 -6.72
CA GLY A 170 -5.01 3.80 -5.83
C GLY A 170 -4.91 2.60 -4.91
N THR A 171 -4.09 2.74 -3.87
CA THR A 171 -3.91 1.75 -2.82
C THR A 171 -4.29 2.35 -1.48
N LEU A 172 -5.30 1.75 -0.84
CA LEU A 172 -5.61 1.99 0.55
C LEU A 172 -4.90 0.95 1.41
N ARG A 173 -4.12 1.43 2.37
CA ARG A 173 -3.50 0.60 3.41
C ARG A 173 -4.19 0.89 4.73
N ILE A 174 -4.60 -0.18 5.40
CA ILE A 174 -5.20 -0.15 6.74
C ILE A 174 -4.34 -1.00 7.65
N HIS A 175 -3.72 -0.38 8.63
CA HIS A 175 -2.93 -1.08 9.64
C HIS A 175 -3.65 -1.09 10.97
N LEU A 176 -4.06 -2.26 11.45
CA LEU A 176 -4.74 -2.41 12.75
C LEU A 176 -3.69 -2.63 13.84
N ASN A 177 -3.58 -1.68 14.77
CA ASN A 177 -2.62 -1.75 15.86
C ASN A 177 -3.12 -2.65 17.00
N GLN A 178 -4.42 -2.67 17.26
CA GLN A 178 -5.06 -3.46 18.33
C GLN A 178 -6.27 -4.23 17.76
N PRO A 179 -6.06 -5.44 17.22
CA PRO A 179 -7.12 -6.16 16.52
C PRO A 179 -8.21 -6.74 17.44
N LEU A 180 -7.94 -6.92 18.74
CA LEU A 180 -8.97 -7.33 19.70
C LEU A 180 -10.04 -6.24 19.85
N GLU A 181 -9.62 -4.99 20.06
CA GLU A 181 -10.52 -3.83 20.13
C GLU A 181 -11.29 -3.66 18.82
N ALA A 182 -10.61 -3.76 17.67
CA ALA A 182 -11.25 -3.68 16.36
C ALA A 182 -12.32 -4.75 16.11
N VAL A 183 -12.23 -5.92 16.74
CA VAL A 183 -13.24 -6.99 16.61
C VAL A 183 -14.47 -6.68 17.48
N SER A 184 -14.28 -6.08 18.64
CA SER A 184 -15.36 -5.74 19.59
C SER A 184 -16.25 -4.59 19.09
N ILE A 185 -15.74 -3.75 18.20
CA ILE A 185 -16.48 -2.61 17.65
C ILE A 185 -17.39 -3.08 16.50
N PRO A 186 -18.62 -2.54 16.37
CA PRO A 186 -19.47 -2.79 15.21
C PRO A 186 -18.81 -2.34 13.92
N SER A 187 -18.55 -3.28 13.00
CA SER A 187 -17.73 -2.99 11.82
C SER A 187 -18.39 -2.02 10.84
N HIS A 188 -19.72 -1.96 10.79
CA HIS A 188 -20.46 -1.09 9.86
C HIS A 188 -20.16 0.41 10.09
N GLU A 189 -19.76 0.80 11.30
CA GLU A 189 -19.35 2.19 11.59
C GLU A 189 -18.08 2.61 10.84
N PHE A 190 -17.26 1.66 10.39
CA PHE A 190 -15.97 1.95 9.78
C PHE A 190 -16.07 2.33 8.29
N GLY A 191 -16.98 1.71 7.57
CA GLY A 191 -17.07 1.77 6.10
C GLY A 191 -17.43 3.16 5.56
N PRO A 192 -18.58 3.75 5.95
CA PRO A 192 -19.08 4.97 5.33
C PRO A 192 -18.13 6.18 5.40
N PRO A 193 -17.51 6.50 6.57
CA PRO A 193 -16.55 7.61 6.66
C PRO A 193 -15.30 7.35 5.80
N LEU A 194 -14.89 6.10 5.67
CA LEU A 194 -13.74 5.71 4.86
C LEU A 194 -14.01 5.84 3.36
N VAL A 195 -15.20 5.45 2.88
CA VAL A 195 -15.56 5.64 1.47
C VAL A 195 -15.64 7.13 1.12
N LYS A 196 -16.23 7.95 1.99
CA LYS A 196 -16.25 9.41 1.85
C LYS A 196 -14.83 10.00 1.75
N LEU A 197 -13.90 9.52 2.59
CA LEU A 197 -12.50 9.90 2.50
C LEU A 197 -11.89 9.51 1.15
N LEU A 198 -12.13 8.29 0.66
CA LEU A 198 -11.60 7.82 -0.63
C LEU A 198 -12.12 8.63 -1.83
N GLU A 199 -13.39 9.01 -1.84
CA GLU A 199 -13.98 9.88 -2.87
C GLU A 199 -13.29 11.26 -2.90
N LYS A 200 -13.04 11.83 -1.71
CA LYS A 200 -12.33 13.11 -1.54
C LYS A 200 -10.90 13.03 -2.08
N LEU A 201 -10.16 11.98 -1.71
CA LEU A 201 -8.78 11.77 -2.17
C LEU A 201 -8.69 11.55 -3.68
N THR A 202 -9.67 10.85 -4.25
CA THR A 202 -9.74 10.61 -5.69
C THR A 202 -9.99 11.91 -6.46
N SER A 203 -10.94 12.72 -5.98
CA SER A 203 -11.28 14.02 -6.57
C SER A 203 -10.07 14.97 -6.57
N GLN A 204 -9.36 15.04 -5.44
CA GLN A 204 -8.13 15.84 -5.32
C GLN A 204 -7.02 15.39 -6.27
N THR A 205 -6.88 14.08 -6.48
CA THR A 205 -5.88 13.51 -7.40
C THR A 205 -6.21 13.83 -8.86
N GLN A 206 -7.50 13.84 -9.22
CA GLN A 206 -7.93 14.23 -10.56
C GLN A 206 -7.62 15.70 -10.84
N ILE A 207 -7.93 16.60 -9.90
CA ILE A 207 -7.62 18.05 -10.02
C ILE A 207 -6.13 18.28 -10.24
N ARG A 208 -5.26 17.60 -9.49
CA ARG A 208 -3.80 17.71 -9.65
C ARG A 208 -3.27 17.20 -10.98
N ARG A 209 -4.00 16.30 -11.66
CA ARG A 209 -3.63 15.78 -12.98
C ARG A 209 -4.11 16.66 -14.12
N THR A 210 -5.27 17.29 -13.96
CA THR A 210 -5.86 18.21 -14.95
C THR A 210 -5.29 19.62 -14.86
N ALA A 211 -4.69 19.99 -13.73
CA ALA A 211 -3.93 21.23 -13.63
C ALA A 211 -2.74 21.15 -14.62
N PRO A 212 -2.66 22.05 -15.63
CA PRO A 212 -1.48 22.13 -16.47
C PRO A 212 -0.28 22.41 -15.57
N ASN A 213 0.86 21.80 -15.93
CA ASN A 213 2.13 21.88 -15.23
C ASN A 213 2.74 23.29 -15.39
N ALA A 214 2.01 24.33 -14.96
CA ALA A 214 2.44 25.70 -14.96
C ALA A 214 3.46 25.86 -13.82
N SER A 215 4.69 26.21 -14.18
CA SER A 215 5.85 26.48 -13.31
C SER A 215 6.76 25.31 -12.92
N ARG A 216 7.41 24.67 -13.91
CA ARG A 216 8.88 24.51 -13.78
C ARG A 216 9.49 25.85 -14.14
N LYS A 217 9.67 26.72 -13.12
CA LYS A 217 10.45 27.95 -13.26
C LYS A 217 11.81 27.57 -13.85
N THR A 218 12.04 28.11 -15.04
CA THR A 218 13.34 28.24 -15.69
C THR A 218 14.36 28.70 -14.66
N SER A 219 15.35 27.84 -14.38
CA SER A 219 16.59 28.26 -13.74
C SER A 219 17.18 29.38 -14.59
N ARG A 220 17.23 30.61 -14.05
CA ARG A 220 17.99 31.71 -14.65
C ARG A 220 19.42 31.20 -14.93
N PRO A 221 19.97 31.41 -16.14
CA PRO A 221 21.39 31.14 -16.35
C PRO A 221 22.19 32.06 -15.42
N ARG A 222 23.14 31.49 -14.67
CA ARG A 222 24.18 32.27 -14.01
C ARG A 222 25.02 32.90 -15.11
N ALA A 223 24.95 34.22 -15.25
CA ALA A 223 25.96 34.98 -15.96
C ALA A 223 27.30 34.78 -15.23
N TRP A 224 28.31 34.39 -15.99
CA TRP A 224 29.71 34.46 -15.60
C TRP A 224 30.24 35.83 -16.01
#